data_AF-I7K0X2-F1
#
_entry.id   AF-I7K0X2-F1
#
_cell.length_a   1.000
_cell.length_b   1.000
_cell.length_c   1.000
_cell.angle_alpha   90.00
_cell.angle_beta   90.00
_cell.angle_gamma   90.00
#
_symmetry.space_group_name_H-M   'P 1'
#
loop_
_entity.id
_entity.type
_entity.pdbx_description
1 polymer ?
#
loop_
_entity_poly.entity_id
_entity_poly.type
_entity_poly.pdbx_seq_one_letter_code
_entity_poly.pdbx_strand_id
1 'polypeptide(L)'
;MTIIERIADELARISPNTTIYTENQPNGFDEPCFFIGRAGNTTLKPELFDYEVRKMPFQVVYFPPEKNANESLDEMEALLMDNLTVLPDFAKKS
;
A
#
# COMPACT_ATOMS: atom_id res chain seq x y z
N MET A 1 -13.56 -4.18 -6.65
CA MET A 1 -12.21 -4.20 -6.07
C MET A 1 -11.40 -3.02 -6.60
N THR A 2 -11.14 -2.02 -5.76
CA THR A 2 -10.28 -0.86 -6.04
C THR A 2 -8.80 -1.23 -5.92
N ILE A 3 -7.88 -0.36 -6.36
CA ILE A 3 -6.43 -0.58 -6.16
C ILE A 3 -6.10 -0.55 -4.65
N ILE A 4 -6.76 0.29 -3.86
CA ILE A 4 -6.57 0.38 -2.41
C ILE A 4 -6.96 -0.94 -1.73
N GLU A 5 -8.12 -1.50 -2.10
CA GLU A 5 -8.57 -2.80 -1.59
C GLU A 5 -7.56 -3.90 -1.95
N ARG A 6 -7.02 -3.91 -3.17
CA ARG A 6 -5.97 -4.86 -3.58
C ARG A 6 -4.68 -4.73 -2.78
N ILE A 7 -4.25 -3.50 -2.47
CA ILE A 7 -3.08 -3.27 -1.62
C ILE A 7 -3.37 -3.78 -0.20
N ALA A 8 -4.57 -3.51 0.34
CA ALA A 8 -4.98 -3.99 1.65
C ALA A 8 -5.01 -5.52 1.73
N ASP A 9 -5.54 -6.20 0.71
CA ASP A 9 -5.56 -7.67 0.64
C ASP A 9 -4.14 -8.26 0.66
N GLU A 10 -3.21 -7.68 -0.10
CA GLU A 10 -1.81 -8.13 -0.08
C GLU A 10 -1.12 -7.85 1.25
N LEU A 11 -1.37 -6.69 1.87
CA LEU A 11 -0.86 -6.41 3.21
C LEU A 11 -1.44 -7.36 4.26
N ALA A 12 -2.73 -7.71 4.18
CA ALA A 12 -3.34 -8.68 5.08
C ALA A 12 -2.80 -10.11 4.87
N ARG A 13 -2.37 -10.44 3.65
CA ARG A 13 -1.65 -11.71 3.39
C ARG A 13 -0.25 -11.71 4.01
N ILE A 14 0.46 -10.58 3.94
CA ILE A 14 1.83 -10.42 4.43
C ILE A 14 1.88 -10.31 5.96
N SER A 15 1.00 -9.50 6.54
CA SER A 15 0.89 -9.25 7.98
C SER A 15 -0.57 -9.39 8.44
N PRO A 16 -1.06 -10.62 8.66
CA PRO A 16 -2.48 -10.90 8.90
C PRO A 16 -3.03 -10.35 10.22
N ASN A 17 -2.16 -9.96 11.15
CA ASN A 17 -2.56 -9.47 12.48
C ASN A 17 -2.43 -7.95 12.62
N THR A 18 -2.10 -7.23 11.55
CA THR A 18 -1.94 -5.77 11.58
C THR A 18 -3.18 -5.09 11.03
N THR A 19 -3.74 -4.13 11.77
CA THR A 19 -4.88 -3.33 11.32
C THR A 19 -4.51 -2.50 10.10
N ILE A 20 -5.40 -2.41 9.11
CA ILE A 20 -5.19 -1.63 7.88
C ILE A 20 -6.29 -0.59 7.74
N TYR A 21 -5.93 0.69 7.74
CA TYR A 21 -6.82 1.80 7.52
C TYR A 21 -6.69 2.33 6.08
N THR A 22 -7.82 2.55 5.41
CA THR A 22 -7.87 3.12 4.04
C THR A 22 -8.39 4.56 4.01
N GLU A 23 -8.75 5.08 5.18
CA GLU A 23 -9.27 6.43 5.40
C GLU A 23 -8.67 7.00 6.69
N ASN A 24 -8.61 8.33 6.78
CA ASN A 24 -8.14 9.01 7.99
C ASN A 24 -9.09 8.71 9.15
N GLN A 25 -8.52 8.47 10.33
CA GLN A 25 -9.27 8.21 11.54
C GLN A 25 -9.44 9.49 12.37
N PRO A 26 -10.67 9.86 12.79
CA PRO A 26 -10.89 11.07 13.59
C PRO A 26 -10.12 11.10 14.91
N ASN A 27 -9.87 9.92 15.50
CA ASN A 27 -9.21 9.76 16.79
C ASN A 27 -7.73 9.34 16.68
N GLY A 28 -7.14 9.45 15.50
CA GLY A 28 -5.82 8.88 15.22
C GLY A 28 -5.87 7.38 14.96
N PHE A 29 -4.70 6.76 14.79
CA PHE A 29 -4.57 5.35 14.43
C PHE A 29 -4.17 4.52 15.65
N ASP A 30 -4.72 3.30 15.76
CA ASP A 30 -4.32 2.35 16.79
C ASP A 30 -3.09 1.56 16.34
N GLU A 31 -1.92 1.87 16.89
CA GLU A 31 -0.65 1.26 16.52
C GLU A 31 -0.45 -0.12 17.20
N PRO A 32 0.17 -1.11 16.52
CA PRO A 32 0.73 -1.03 15.17
C PRO A 32 -0.33 -1.19 14.07
N CYS A 33 -0.21 -0.40 13.01
CA CYS A 33 -1.15 -0.45 11.89
C CYS A 33 -0.52 -0.01 10.56
N PHE A 34 -1.28 -0.22 9.49
CA PHE A 34 -1.02 0.37 8.18
C PHE A 34 -2.03 1.46 7.85
N PHE A 35 -1.59 2.46 7.11
CA PHE A 35 -2.46 3.38 6.39
C PHE A 35 -2.17 3.35 4.89
N ILE A 36 -3.23 3.23 4.08
CA ILE A 36 -3.16 3.29 2.62
C ILE A 36 -3.85 4.55 2.14
N GLY A 37 -3.13 5.37 1.37
CA GLY A 37 -3.67 6.59 0.79
C GLY A 37 -3.23 6.79 -0.65
N ARG A 38 -3.90 7.72 -1.36
CA ARG A 38 -3.37 8.25 -2.61
C ARG A 38 -2.22 9.19 -2.31
N ALA A 39 -1.14 9.08 -3.08
CA ALA A 39 0.01 9.96 -2.98
C ALA A 39 0.15 10.77 -4.26
N GLY A 40 0.51 12.04 -4.14
CA GLY A 40 0.78 12.91 -5.29
C GLY A 40 -0.36 13.02 -6.31
N ASN A 41 0.00 13.47 -7.51
CA ASN A 41 -0.94 13.65 -8.61
C ASN A 41 -0.94 12.42 -9.53
N THR A 42 -2.12 12.05 -10.02
CA THR A 42 -2.24 11.12 -11.14
C THR A 42 -1.73 11.82 -12.40
N THR A 43 -0.82 11.18 -13.12
CA THR A 43 -0.35 11.68 -14.42
C THR A 43 -0.88 10.81 -15.55
N LEU A 44 -1.28 11.47 -16.64
CA LEU A 44 -1.69 10.87 -17.89
C LEU A 44 -0.67 11.27 -18.94
N LYS A 45 -0.04 10.30 -19.59
CA LYS A 45 0.89 10.53 -20.68
C LYS A 45 0.38 9.82 -21.94
N PRO A 46 0.02 10.57 -22.99
CA PRO A 46 -0.27 9.97 -24.29
C PRO A 46 1.02 9.35 -24.85
N GLU A 47 0.90 8.18 -25.43
CA GLU A 47 1.96 7.47 -26.16
C GLU A 47 1.52 7.27 -27.62
N LEU A 48 2.45 6.82 -28.47
CA LEU A 48 2.16 6.50 -29.88
C LEU A 48 1.09 5.41 -29.98
N PHE A 49 0.36 5.36 -31.11
CA PHE A 49 -0.67 4.36 -31.42
C PHE A 49 -1.87 4.36 -30.46
N ASP A 50 -2.33 5.55 -30.05
CA ASP A 50 -3.50 5.75 -29.18
C ASP A 50 -3.41 5.04 -27.81
N TYR A 51 -2.19 4.73 -27.36
CA TYR A 51 -1.95 4.25 -26.01
C TYR A 51 -1.88 5.43 -25.02
N GLU A 52 -2.44 5.23 -23.83
CA GLU A 52 -2.32 6.18 -22.72
C GLU A 52 -1.70 5.46 -21.52
N VAL A 53 -0.62 6.03 -20.99
CA VAL A 53 -0.02 5.57 -19.75
C VAL A 53 -0.57 6.40 -18.60
N ARG A 54 -1.20 5.72 -17.64
CA ARG A 54 -1.67 6.32 -16.38
C ARG A 54 -0.73 5.94 -15.24
N LYS A 55 -0.18 6.94 -14.55
CA LYS A 55 0.56 6.73 -13.30
C LYS A 55 -0.27 7.26 -12.14
N MET A 56 -0.68 6.36 -11.26
CA MET A 56 -1.45 6.67 -10.05
C MET A 56 -0.60 6.32 -8.84
N PRO A 57 -0.01 7.29 -8.14
CA PRO A 57 0.81 7.01 -6.98
C PRO A 57 -0.06 6.71 -5.75
N PHE A 58 0.37 5.73 -4.96
CA PHE A 58 -0.23 5.37 -3.68
C PHE A 58 0.86 5.40 -2.62
N GLN A 59 0.49 5.68 -1.38
CA GLN A 59 1.35 5.55 -0.21
C GLN A 59 0.82 4.44 0.68
N VAL A 60 1.75 3.66 1.23
CA VAL A 60 1.54 2.73 2.33
C VAL A 60 2.45 3.21 3.45
N VAL A 61 1.87 3.46 4.62
CA VAL A 61 2.61 3.90 5.81
C VAL A 61 2.41 2.84 6.88
N TYR A 62 3.51 2.35 7.46
CA TYR A 62 3.48 1.48 8.64
C TYR A 62 3.76 2.29 9.90
N PHE A 63 2.88 2.16 10.88
CA PHE A 63 3.06 2.70 12.22
C PHE A 63 3.46 1.54 13.14
N PRO A 64 4.69 1.53 13.66
CA PRO A 64 5.21 0.43 14.49
C PRO A 64 4.62 0.48 15.90
N PRO A 65 4.76 -0.58 16.72
CA PRO A 65 4.40 -0.53 18.13
C PRO A 65 5.31 0.43 18.91
N GLU A 66 4.82 0.99 20.02
CA GLU A 66 5.60 1.91 20.88
C GLU A 66 6.90 1.29 21.40
N LYS A 67 6.86 -0.01 21.73
CA LYS A 67 8.02 -0.75 22.22
C LYS A 67 8.77 -1.39 21.06
N ASN A 68 10.09 -1.24 21.05
CA ASN A 68 10.99 -1.78 20.02
C ASN A 68 10.66 -1.25 18.60
N ALA A 69 10.18 0.00 18.50
CA ALA A 69 9.74 0.60 17.24
C ALA A 69 10.76 0.46 16.10
N ASN A 70 12.05 0.73 16.37
CA ASN A 70 13.10 0.65 15.35
C ASN A 70 13.27 -0.77 14.79
N GLU A 71 13.30 -1.78 15.66
CA GLU A 71 13.42 -3.19 15.24
C GLU A 71 12.19 -3.61 14.43
N SER A 72 10.99 -3.22 14.87
CA SER A 72 9.75 -3.49 14.13
C SER A 72 9.70 -2.77 12.77
N LEU A 73 10.31 -1.59 12.64
CA LEU A 73 10.43 -0.89 11.37
C LEU A 73 11.37 -1.64 10.42
N ASP A 74 12.55 -2.05 10.89
CA ASP A 74 13.55 -2.77 10.09
C ASP A 74 12.98 -4.12 9.60
N GLU A 75 12.29 -4.86 10.48
CA GLU A 75 11.62 -6.12 10.13
C GLU A 75 10.52 -5.93 9.10
N MET A 76 9.69 -4.89 9.27
CA MET A 76 8.58 -4.63 8.35
C MET A 76 9.09 -4.13 7.00
N GLU A 77 10.14 -3.31 6.96
CA GLU A 77 10.76 -2.87 5.71
C GLU A 77 11.22 -4.07 4.88
N ALA A 78 11.98 -4.99 5.49
CA ALA A 78 12.43 -6.22 4.83
C ALA A 78 11.24 -7.06 4.33
N LEU A 79 10.22 -7.26 5.18
CA LEU A 79 9.05 -8.05 4.82
C LEU A 79 8.30 -7.47 3.61
N LEU A 80 8.11 -6.15 3.57
CA LEU A 80 7.44 -5.46 2.46
C LEU A 80 8.28 -5.47 1.19
N MET A 81 9.60 -5.27 1.28
CA MET A 81 10.49 -5.32 0.12
C MET A 81 10.47 -6.70 -0.55
N ASP A 82 10.40 -7.77 0.24
CA ASP A 82 10.38 -9.14 -0.28
C ASP A 82 9.01 -9.55 -0.86
N ASN A 83 7.91 -8.98 -0.34
CA ASN A 83 6.57 -9.51 -0.61
C ASN A 83 5.59 -8.55 -1.29
N LEU A 84 5.74 -7.22 -1.16
CA LEU A 84 4.81 -6.22 -1.69
C LEU A 84 5.35 -5.60 -2.99
N THR A 85 5.65 -6.44 -3.99
CA THR A 85 6.24 -6.00 -5.27
C THR A 85 5.22 -5.86 -6.40
N VAL A 86 4.20 -6.72 -6.42
CA VAL A 86 3.18 -6.79 -7.48
C VAL A 86 1.82 -7.07 -6.85
N LEU A 87 0.77 -6.41 -7.36
CA LEU A 87 -0.61 -6.77 -7.04
C LEU A 87 -1.06 -7.93 -7.95
N PRO A 88 -1.37 -9.12 -7.41
CA PRO A 88 -1.81 -10.25 -8.21
C PRO A 88 -3.06 -9.94 -9.03
N ASP A 89 -3.08 -10.45 -10.26
CA ASP A 89 -4.20 -10.33 -11.21
C ASP A 89 -4.65 -8.88 -11.51
N PHE A 90 -3.82 -7.88 -11.18
CA PHE A 90 -4.08 -6.50 -11.54
C PHE A 90 -3.69 -6.25 -13.01
N ALA A 91 -4.62 -5.73 -13.80
CA ALA A 91 -4.42 -5.35 -15.20
C ALA A 91 -3.82 -6.44 -16.11
N LYS A 92 -4.05 -7.73 -15.80
CA LYS A 92 -3.76 -8.82 -16.76
C LYS A 92 -4.57 -8.56 -18.04
N LYS A 93 -3.89 -8.51 -19.18
CA LYS A 93 -4.55 -8.52 -20.50
C LYS A 93 -5.40 -9.80 -20.56
N SER A 94 -6.71 -9.62 -20.69
CA SER A 94 -7.66 -10.67 -21.07
C SER A 94 -7.31 -11.26 -22.42
#